data_AF-A0A6I9NWA4-F1
#
_entry.id   AF-A0A6I9NWA4-F1
#
_cell.length_a   1.000
_cell.length_b   1.000
_cell.length_c   1.000
_cell.angle_alpha   90.00
_cell.angle_beta   90.00
_cell.angle_gamma   90.00
#
_symmetry.space_group_name_H-M   'P 1'
#
loop_
_entity.id
_entity.type
_entity.pdbx_description
1 polymer ?
#
loop_
_entity_poly.entity_id
_entity_poly.type
_entity_poly.pdbx_seq_one_letter_code
_entity_poly.pdbx_strand_id
1 'polypeptide(L)'
;MVTNVTSLLKTVKAVEDEATKGTRALEATIEHIKQELAVFSSSEPPPKTTTPEEFIRTTKGITMATAKAVAAGNSCRQEDIIATANLSRRAIADMLHSCKVNRSYIYSIYTLYIHPGILSA
;
A
#
# COMPACT_ATOMS: atom_id res chain seq x y z
N MET A 1 11.27 34.79 -33.40
CA MET A 1 10.49 34.94 -32.14
C MET A 1 9.75 33.65 -31.77
N VAL A 2 8.96 33.05 -32.68
CA VAL A 2 8.19 31.82 -32.43
C VAL A 2 9.04 30.64 -31.91
N THR A 3 10.23 30.43 -32.47
CA THR A 3 11.16 29.35 -32.03
C THR A 3 11.61 29.47 -30.57
N ASN A 4 11.75 30.70 -30.06
CA ASN A 4 12.17 30.94 -28.68
C ASN A 4 11.02 30.69 -27.69
N VAL A 5 9.79 31.03 -28.08
CA VAL A 5 8.59 30.74 -27.28
C VAL A 5 8.38 29.23 -27.18
N THR A 6 8.52 28.49 -28.28
CA THR A 6 8.41 27.02 -28.25
C THR A 6 9.47 26.36 -27.38
N SER A 7 10.73 26.82 -27.44
CA SER A 7 11.80 26.30 -26.58
C SER A 7 11.53 26.58 -25.11
N LEU A 8 11.02 27.77 -24.77
CA LEU A 8 10.64 28.11 -23.40
C LEU A 8 9.53 27.20 -22.87
N LEU A 9 8.47 26.96 -23.67
CA LEU A 9 7.37 26.07 -23.27
C LEU A 9 7.85 24.63 -23.03
N LYS A 10 8.80 24.14 -23.83
CA LYS A 10 9.43 22.83 -23.60
C LYS A 10 10.18 22.79 -22.26
N THR A 11 10.94 23.83 -21.94
CA THR A 11 11.65 23.94 -20.66
C THR A 11 10.69 24.00 -19.49
N VAL A 12 9.63 24.82 -19.57
CA VAL A 12 8.59 24.91 -18.51
C VAL A 12 7.97 23.54 -18.27
N LYS A 13 7.56 22.84 -19.33
CA LYS A 13 7.00 21.50 -19.22
C LYS A 13 7.97 20.51 -18.57
N ALA A 14 9.24 20.54 -18.97
CA ALA A 14 10.26 19.66 -18.39
C ALA A 14 10.44 19.92 -16.88
N VAL A 15 10.42 21.19 -16.46
CA VAL A 15 10.48 21.57 -15.04
C VAL A 15 9.25 21.09 -14.27
N GLU A 16 8.04 21.27 -14.83
CA GLU A 16 6.80 20.79 -14.20
C GLU A 16 6.78 19.27 -14.07
N ASP A 17 7.19 18.55 -15.11
CA ASP A 17 7.24 17.09 -15.12
C ASP A 17 8.21 16.57 -14.04
N GLU A 18 9.37 17.20 -13.90
CA GLU A 18 10.37 16.87 -12.89
C GLU A 18 9.92 17.24 -11.47
N ALA A 19 9.21 18.36 -11.31
CA ALA A 19 8.70 18.82 -10.02
C ALA A 19 7.50 18.02 -9.50
N THR A 20 6.81 17.26 -10.36
CA THR A 20 5.56 16.55 -10.02
C THR A 20 5.66 15.03 -10.10
N LYS A 21 6.79 14.47 -10.55
CA LYS A 21 6.94 13.01 -10.73
C LYS A 21 6.70 12.20 -9.45
N GLY A 22 7.15 12.69 -8.30
CA GLY A 22 6.92 12.05 -7.00
C GLY A 22 5.47 12.18 -6.56
N THR A 23 4.85 13.34 -6.76
CA THR A 23 3.41 13.54 -6.53
C THR A 23 2.58 12.53 -7.33
N ARG A 24 2.84 12.40 -8.64
CA ARG A 24 2.17 11.42 -9.51
C ARG A 24 2.38 9.98 -9.03
N ALA A 25 3.60 9.63 -8.59
CA ALA A 25 3.87 8.31 -8.03
C ALA A 25 3.07 8.04 -6.74
N LEU A 26 2.90 9.06 -5.89
CA LEU A 26 2.12 8.97 -4.66
C LEU A 26 0.62 8.83 -4.93
N GLU A 27 0.07 9.58 -5.90
CA GLU A 27 -1.31 9.44 -6.36
C GLU A 27 -1.58 8.02 -6.88
N ALA A 28 -0.69 7.46 -7.69
CA ALA A 28 -0.78 6.07 -8.14
C ALA A 28 -0.72 5.06 -6.97
N THR A 29 0.09 5.33 -5.95
CA THR A 29 0.10 4.52 -4.72
C THR A 29 -1.23 4.60 -3.97
N ILE A 30 -1.84 5.77 -3.86
CA ILE A 30 -3.14 5.95 -3.20
C ILE A 30 -4.22 5.15 -3.93
N GLU A 31 -4.29 5.22 -5.25
CA GLU A 31 -5.25 4.43 -6.04
C GLU A 31 -5.04 2.92 -5.88
N HIS A 32 -3.78 2.47 -5.88
CA HIS A 32 -3.47 1.07 -5.59
C HIS A 32 -3.92 0.65 -4.19
N ILE A 33 -3.71 1.48 -3.16
CA ILE A 33 -4.16 1.16 -1.80
C ILE A 33 -5.69 1.06 -1.73
N LYS A 34 -6.41 1.91 -2.46
CA LYS A 34 -7.88 1.80 -2.55
C LYS A 34 -8.31 0.47 -3.17
N GLN A 35 -7.60 -0.01 -4.20
CA GLN A 35 -7.85 -1.32 -4.80
C GLN A 35 -7.59 -2.45 -3.79
N GLU A 36 -6.47 -2.40 -3.06
CA GLU A 36 -6.16 -3.37 -1.99
C GLU A 36 -7.20 -3.37 -0.87
N LEU A 37 -7.73 -2.20 -0.49
CA LEU A 37 -8.81 -2.09 0.50
C LEU A 37 -10.12 -2.71 0.02
N ALA A 38 -10.43 -2.61 -1.27
CA ALA A 38 -11.58 -3.28 -1.85
C ALA A 38 -11.43 -4.80 -1.82
N VAL A 39 -10.24 -5.31 -2.15
CA VAL A 39 -9.91 -6.75 -2.04
C VAL A 39 -9.95 -7.19 -0.58
N PHE A 40 -9.39 -6.41 0.35
CA PHE A 40 -9.44 -6.69 1.78
C PHE A 40 -10.88 -6.85 2.28
N SER A 41 -11.77 -5.93 1.87
CA SER A 41 -13.17 -5.89 2.29
C SER A 41 -14.08 -6.89 1.58
N SER A 42 -13.60 -7.56 0.52
CA SER A 42 -14.39 -8.55 -0.21
C SER A 42 -14.71 -9.78 0.65
N SER A 43 -15.80 -10.48 0.34
CA SER A 43 -16.15 -11.75 1.01
C SER A 43 -15.33 -12.94 0.52
N GLU A 44 -14.47 -12.75 -0.49
CA GLU A 44 -13.66 -13.83 -1.03
C GLU A 44 -12.66 -14.34 0.03
N PRO A 45 -12.63 -15.65 0.29
CA PRO A 45 -11.69 -16.21 1.25
C PRO A 45 -10.25 -16.06 0.73
N PRO A 46 -9.29 -15.76 1.61
CA PRO A 46 -7.89 -15.72 1.22
C PRO A 46 -7.42 -17.12 0.77
N PRO A 47 -6.51 -17.20 -0.22
CA PRO A 47 -6.10 -18.48 -0.82
C PRO A 47 -5.32 -19.39 0.12
N LYS A 48 -4.81 -18.84 1.24
CA LYS A 48 -3.94 -19.51 2.21
C LYS A 48 -4.26 -18.96 3.59
N THR A 49 -3.93 -19.71 4.64
CA THR A 49 -3.86 -19.21 6.01
C THR A 49 -2.42 -18.79 6.36
N THR A 50 -2.28 -17.92 7.36
CA THR A 50 -0.99 -17.40 7.86
C THR A 50 -1.06 -17.35 9.37
N THR A 51 0.09 -17.43 10.03
CA THR A 51 0.16 -17.38 11.49
C THR A 51 0.06 -15.94 11.99
N PRO A 52 -0.39 -15.70 13.23
CA PRO A 52 -0.37 -14.36 13.83
C PRO A 52 1.01 -13.71 13.86
N GLU A 53 2.08 -14.49 13.99
CA GLU A 53 3.46 -13.99 13.99
C GLU A 53 3.84 -13.40 12.64
N GLU A 54 3.32 -13.93 11.54
CA GLU A 54 3.50 -13.36 10.21
C GLU A 54 2.82 -12.00 10.07
N PHE A 55 1.63 -11.84 10.63
CA PHE A 55 0.96 -10.54 10.70
C PHE A 55 1.77 -9.54 11.52
N ILE A 56 2.27 -9.94 12.69
CA ILE A 56 3.11 -9.08 13.54
C ILE A 56 4.35 -8.60 12.77
N ARG A 57 4.98 -9.44 11.94
CA ARG A 57 6.13 -9.03 11.12
C ARG A 57 5.82 -7.89 10.16
N THR A 58 4.60 -7.81 9.62
CA THR A 58 4.20 -6.73 8.69
C THR A 58 4.15 -5.36 9.37
N THR A 59 3.90 -5.29 10.68
CA THR A 59 3.84 -4.02 11.44
C THR A 59 5.14 -3.24 11.38
N LYS A 60 6.30 -3.93 11.36
CA LYS A 60 7.62 -3.30 11.19
C LYS A 60 7.73 -2.58 9.84
N GLY A 61 7.18 -3.16 8.79
CA GLY A 61 7.12 -2.55 7.46
C GLY A 61 6.36 -1.22 7.47
N ILE A 62 5.23 -1.17 8.18
CA ILE A 62 4.44 0.05 8.37
C ILE A 62 5.22 1.10 9.14
N THR A 63 5.88 0.74 10.25
CA THR A 63 6.70 1.69 11.02
C THR A 63 7.78 2.34 10.14
N MET A 64 8.46 1.53 9.32
CA MET A 64 9.47 2.04 8.38
C MET A 64 8.87 2.92 7.29
N ALA A 65 7.73 2.53 6.71
CA ALA A 65 7.02 3.32 5.71
C ALA A 65 6.61 4.69 6.26
N THR A 66 6.07 4.74 7.49
CA THR A 66 5.69 5.98 8.16
C THR A 66 6.89 6.89 8.42
N ALA A 67 7.98 6.35 8.96
CA ALA A 67 9.19 7.13 9.19
C ALA A 67 9.74 7.72 7.88
N LYS A 68 9.75 6.94 6.80
CA LYS A 68 10.19 7.40 5.49
C LYS A 68 9.25 8.45 4.89
N ALA A 69 7.94 8.33 5.10
CA ALA A 69 6.98 9.32 4.65
C ALA A 69 7.17 10.68 5.32
N VAL A 70 7.44 10.70 6.62
CA VAL A 70 7.78 11.94 7.35
C VAL A 70 9.07 12.54 6.79
N ALA A 71 10.10 11.74 6.59
CA ALA A 71 11.38 12.21 6.03
C ALA A 71 11.21 12.79 4.61
N ALA A 72 10.47 12.10 3.73
CA ALA A 72 10.17 12.57 2.38
C ALA A 72 9.39 13.88 2.39
N GLY A 73 8.38 14.00 3.26
CA GLY A 73 7.61 15.24 3.45
C GLY A 73 8.48 16.43 3.90
N ASN A 74 9.45 16.19 4.79
CA ASN A 74 10.38 17.23 5.22
C ASN A 74 11.41 17.62 4.14
N SER A 75 11.81 16.66 3.31
CA SER A 75 12.80 16.89 2.26
C SER A 75 12.24 17.62 1.03
N CYS A 76 10.95 17.43 0.74
CA CYS A 76 10.28 17.79 -0.51
C CYS A 76 11.01 17.30 -1.78
N ARG A 77 11.92 16.32 -1.67
CA ARG A 77 12.65 15.75 -2.80
C ARG A 77 11.77 14.75 -3.51
N GLN A 78 11.59 14.92 -4.81
CA GLN A 78 10.74 14.05 -5.62
C GLN A 78 11.21 12.58 -5.56
N GLU A 79 12.52 12.34 -5.52
CA GLU A 79 13.08 10.99 -5.35
C GLU A 79 12.71 10.35 -4.01
N ASP A 80 12.73 11.11 -2.91
CA ASP A 80 12.35 10.63 -1.58
C ASP A 80 10.83 10.35 -1.52
N ILE A 81 10.02 11.14 -2.22
CA ILE A 81 8.58 10.93 -2.38
C ILE A 81 8.32 9.65 -3.18
N ILE A 82 9.00 9.42 -4.30
CA ILE A 82 8.88 8.16 -5.08
C ILE A 82 9.27 6.96 -4.22
N ALA A 83 10.40 7.05 -3.52
CA ALA A 83 10.92 5.97 -2.70
C ALA A 83 10.01 5.65 -1.50
N THR A 84 9.28 6.65 -1.00
CA THR A 84 8.22 6.49 0.00
C THR A 84 6.99 5.86 -0.63
N ALA A 85 6.50 6.38 -1.76
CA ALA A 85 5.32 5.88 -2.44
C ALA A 85 5.42 4.38 -2.74
N ASN A 86 6.58 3.92 -3.21
CA ASN A 86 6.83 2.51 -3.47
C ASN A 86 6.89 1.65 -2.19
N LEU A 87 7.53 2.16 -1.13
CA LEU A 87 7.61 1.46 0.15
C LEU A 87 6.23 1.32 0.81
N SER A 88 5.46 2.42 0.85
CA SER A 88 4.12 2.45 1.42
C SER A 88 3.16 1.52 0.67
N ARG A 89 3.25 1.47 -0.67
CA ARG A 89 2.44 0.54 -1.48
C ARG A 89 2.64 -0.91 -1.04
N ARG A 90 3.90 -1.36 -0.94
CA ARG A 90 4.23 -2.72 -0.50
C ARG A 90 3.81 -2.98 0.95
N ALA A 91 4.19 -2.09 1.86
CA ALA A 91 3.93 -2.29 3.29
C ALA A 91 2.43 -2.40 3.60
N ILE A 92 1.60 -1.58 2.96
CA ILE A 92 0.15 -1.62 3.14
C ILE A 92 -0.47 -2.87 2.50
N ALA A 93 -0.06 -3.24 1.28
CA ALA A 93 -0.54 -4.47 0.64
C ALA A 93 -0.21 -5.72 1.48
N ASP A 94 1.03 -5.83 1.96
CA ASP A 94 1.47 -6.94 2.82
C ASP A 94 0.64 -7.00 4.13
N MET A 95 0.40 -5.85 4.76
CA MET A 95 -0.39 -5.78 6.00
C MET A 95 -1.87 -6.14 5.78
N LEU A 96 -2.50 -5.61 4.73
CA LEU A 96 -3.90 -5.90 4.41
C LEU A 96 -4.09 -7.37 4.08
N HIS A 97 -3.23 -7.94 3.23
CA HIS A 97 -3.28 -9.35 2.88
C HIS A 97 -3.07 -10.23 4.12
N SER A 98 -2.05 -9.96 4.93
CA SER A 98 -1.78 -10.73 6.15
C SER A 98 -2.92 -10.62 7.17
N CYS A 99 -3.54 -9.44 7.32
CA CYS A 99 -4.68 -9.24 8.20
C CYS A 99 -5.92 -10.04 7.74
N LYS A 100 -6.24 -10.03 6.45
CA LYS A 100 -7.37 -10.79 5.89
C LYS A 100 -7.17 -12.29 6.08
N VAL A 101 -5.95 -12.75 5.80
CA VAL A 101 -5.56 -14.15 5.97
C VAL A 101 -5.68 -14.59 7.44
N ASN A 102 -5.17 -13.78 8.37
CA ASN A 102 -5.22 -14.07 9.79
C ASN A 102 -6.66 -14.12 10.34
N ARG A 103 -7.53 -13.21 9.88
CA ARG A 103 -8.96 -13.24 10.19
C ARG A 103 -9.59 -14.60 9.82
N SER A 104 -9.28 -15.12 8.63
CA SER A 104 -9.78 -16.43 8.19
C SER A 104 -9.24 -17.59 9.03
N TYR A 105 -7.98 -17.53 9.47
CA TYR A 105 -7.38 -18.52 10.38
C TYR A 105 -8.12 -18.56 11.72
N ILE A 106 -8.43 -17.40 12.30
CA ILE A 106 -9.20 -17.28 13.53
C ILE A 106 -10.58 -17.93 13.35
N TYR A 107 -11.33 -17.57 12.30
CA TYR A 107 -12.64 -18.18 12.03
C TYR A 107 -12.57 -19.71 11.90
N SER A 108 -11.55 -20.25 11.21
CA SER A 108 -11.35 -21.69 11.07
C SER A 108 -11.15 -22.38 12.42
N ILE A 109 -10.35 -21.80 13.33
CA ILE A 109 -10.18 -22.33 14.69
C ILE A 109 -11.48 -22.29 15.48
N TYR A 110 -12.23 -21.19 15.42
CA TYR A 110 -13.52 -21.08 16.11
C TYR A 110 -14.52 -22.14 15.63
N THR A 111 -14.61 -22.38 14.31
CA THR A 111 -15.49 -23.42 13.76
C THR A 111 -15.05 -24.83 14.15
N LEU A 112 -13.76 -25.15 14.09
CA LEU A 112 -13.23 -26.50 14.36
C LEU A 112 -13.22 -26.86 15.86
N TYR A 113 -12.92 -25.91 16.74
CA TYR A 113 -12.64 -26.21 18.15
C TYR A 113 -13.70 -25.70 19.13
N ILE A 114 -14.46 -24.66 18.79
CA ILE A 114 -15.46 -24.07 19.69
C ILE A 114 -16.89 -24.45 19.29
N HIS A 115 -17.15 -24.66 18.00
CA HIS A 115 -18.50 -24.97 17.49
C HIS A 115 -18.69 -26.35 16.81
N PRO A 116 -18.06 -27.46 17.23
CA PRO A 116 -18.20 -28.76 16.55
C PRO A 116 -19.62 -29.37 16.60
N GLY A 117 -20.54 -28.82 17.41
CA GLY A 117 -21.85 -29.42 17.70
C GLY A 117 -23.06 -29.01 16.83
N ILE A 118 -22.90 -28.16 15.81
CA ILE A 118 -24.05 -27.72 14.96
C ILE A 118 -24.11 -28.42 13.59
N LEU A 119 -23.04 -29.08 13.13
CA LEU A 119 -23.02 -29.81 11.85
C LEU A 119 -23.34 -31.30 11.96
N SER A 120 -23.78 -31.77 13.13
CA SER A 120 -24.09 -33.19 13.42
C SER A 120 -25.59 -33.47 13.57
N ALA A 121 -26.46 -32.64 12.99
CA ALA A 121 -27.91 -32.86 12.96
C ALA A 121 -28.46 -32.73 11.54
#